data_AF-A0AAX4INX1-F1
#
_entry.id   AF-A0AAX4INX1-F1
#
_cell.length_a   1.000
_cell.length_b   1.000
_cell.length_c   1.000
_cell.angle_alpha   90.00
_cell.angle_beta   90.00
_cell.angle_gamma   90.00
#
_symmetry.space_group_name_H-M   'P 1'
#
loop_
_entity.id
_entity.type
_entity.pdbx_description
1 polymer ?
#
loop_
_entity_poly.entity_id
_entity_poly.type
_entity_poly.pdbx_seq_one_letter_code
_entity_poly.pdbx_strand_id
1 'polypeptide(L)'
;MASKLTDSLRDKFRDLDNNDVYTSVKAQAASNQARNFVVEFNHDEARIACGLSSDEFGVLLGLKAPEGMVRWINIWSPSKQTSVVKQIGNRYGFSPRLQALMVAPNLASVLEVDNKQGSKQGDIESVLMHDEPKVQPSTHTTEQSLEDIEIYQLVKETVNYTSIDQGKEFLCIGANWLHRRPSVGDTEKAQRVLPPWHWSWLTLCSDFVVISFHEIPPTEQPGREDWARDELQSMRSNTLSVLCQLSNHGIADFTDRLVSFKRVRQALSITEPRSKAACEGSSNLFYYLFEDYSAAMPVLKTSKLQLEHLSDQIFGSRGRRTKVGTEDVIRSLHTLRKELRQLQHLFESYRNLIRRICWPRSADAFRDGQHGYFEPSENVSGEVNISSSARSRFERLGDRLQLLMLNTIQERLEEQKALSDTYFSLTAQKDSQATARLSRSATLLAKLSVFFLPITFMTSYFSVEIPDLVEHYTPKMYWICFAIIAGLSFISLFFFGRMLETVSDTLEGWADSVSRRARGLIGSNVHHDRDEQ
;
A
#
# COMPACT_ATOMS: atom_id res chain seq x y z
N MET A 1 -5.55 -45.21 -24.43
CA MET A 1 -6.20 -44.08 -23.71
C MET A 1 -5.43 -42.79 -23.88
N ALA A 2 -4.11 -42.77 -23.64
CA ALA A 2 -3.26 -41.58 -23.81
C ALA A 2 -3.35 -40.93 -25.21
N SER A 3 -3.33 -41.70 -26.31
CA SER A 3 -3.44 -41.14 -27.67
C SER A 3 -4.75 -40.39 -27.92
N LYS A 4 -5.89 -40.96 -27.53
CA LYS A 4 -7.20 -40.31 -27.63
C LYS A 4 -7.29 -39.02 -26.80
N LEU A 5 -6.65 -38.97 -25.63
CA LEU A 5 -6.59 -37.76 -24.81
C LEU A 5 -5.70 -36.68 -25.45
N THR A 6 -4.59 -37.09 -26.08
CA THR A 6 -3.71 -36.17 -26.81
C THR A 6 -4.41 -35.56 -28.03
N ASP A 7 -5.16 -36.36 -28.78
CA ASP A 7 -5.94 -35.87 -29.93
C ASP A 7 -7.04 -34.92 -29.45
N SER A 8 -7.78 -35.30 -28.39
CA SER A 8 -8.78 -34.43 -27.77
C SER A 8 -8.21 -33.13 -27.21
N LEU A 9 -6.96 -33.13 -26.74
CA LEU A 9 -6.28 -31.92 -26.26
C LEU A 9 -5.92 -31.00 -27.42
N ARG A 10 -5.42 -31.56 -28.53
CA ARG A 10 -5.08 -30.79 -29.74
C ARG A 10 -6.31 -30.12 -30.33
N ASP A 11 -7.45 -30.80 -30.33
CA ASP A 11 -8.73 -30.26 -30.82
C ASP A 11 -9.24 -29.07 -29.99
N LYS A 12 -8.79 -28.92 -28.73
CA LYS A 12 -9.13 -27.78 -27.87
C LYS A 12 -8.32 -26.52 -28.18
N PHE A 13 -7.16 -26.63 -28.83
CA PHE A 13 -6.37 -25.49 -29.23
C PHE A 13 -6.99 -24.83 -30.46
N ARG A 14 -7.52 -23.63 -30.26
CA ARG A 14 -8.13 -22.81 -31.30
C ARG A 14 -7.19 -21.71 -31.73
N ASP A 15 -7.26 -21.31 -32.99
CA ASP A 15 -6.49 -20.19 -33.53
C ASP A 15 -6.95 -18.86 -32.90
N LEU A 16 -6.05 -18.19 -32.18
CA LEU A 16 -6.30 -16.91 -31.52
C LEU A 16 -6.30 -15.73 -32.52
N ASP A 17 -5.79 -15.93 -33.73
CA ASP A 17 -5.86 -14.94 -34.81
C ASP A 17 -7.20 -14.97 -35.55
N ASN A 18 -8.10 -15.91 -35.22
CA ASN A 18 -9.49 -15.87 -35.69
C ASN A 18 -10.32 -14.91 -34.81
N ASN A 19 -11.01 -13.95 -35.43
CA ASN A 19 -11.83 -12.94 -34.75
C ASN A 19 -12.90 -13.50 -33.80
N ASP A 20 -13.56 -14.61 -34.18
CA ASP A 20 -14.61 -15.22 -33.35
C ASP A 20 -14.01 -15.85 -32.09
N VAL A 21 -12.85 -16.50 -32.25
CA VAL A 21 -12.09 -17.10 -31.14
C VAL A 21 -11.55 -15.99 -30.23
N TYR A 22 -10.95 -14.94 -30.81
CA TYR A 22 -10.44 -13.78 -30.07
C TYR A 22 -11.52 -13.16 -29.18
N THR A 23 -12.70 -12.87 -29.74
CA THR A 23 -13.80 -12.24 -29.00
C THR A 23 -14.33 -13.14 -27.89
N SER A 24 -14.50 -14.44 -28.19
CA SER A 24 -14.93 -15.45 -27.22
C SER A 24 -13.95 -15.59 -26.05
N VAL A 25 -12.66 -15.69 -26.35
CA VAL A 25 -11.57 -15.83 -25.36
C VAL A 25 -11.44 -14.59 -24.49
N LYS A 26 -11.51 -13.40 -25.08
CA LYS A 26 -11.46 -12.13 -24.34
C LYS A 26 -12.58 -12.04 -23.30
N ALA A 27 -13.80 -12.41 -23.68
CA ALA A 27 -14.94 -12.44 -22.75
C ALA A 27 -14.79 -13.55 -21.70
N GLN A 28 -14.37 -14.75 -22.11
CA GLN A 28 -14.19 -15.88 -21.20
C GLN A 28 -13.10 -15.61 -20.16
N ALA A 29 -11.96 -15.07 -20.55
CA ALA A 29 -10.83 -14.79 -19.66
C ALA A 29 -11.13 -13.64 -18.67
N ALA A 30 -12.02 -12.71 -19.03
CA ALA A 30 -12.51 -11.66 -18.13
C ALA A 30 -13.55 -12.18 -17.11
N SER A 31 -14.24 -13.28 -17.40
CA SER A 31 -15.32 -13.82 -16.57
C SER A 31 -14.82 -14.37 -15.22
N ASN A 32 -15.59 -14.16 -14.15
CA ASN A 32 -15.32 -14.75 -12.83
C ASN A 32 -15.27 -16.29 -12.82
N GLN A 33 -15.85 -16.95 -13.83
CA GLN A 33 -15.83 -18.41 -13.99
C GLN A 33 -14.55 -18.94 -14.67
N ALA A 34 -13.70 -18.04 -15.18
CA ALA A 34 -12.44 -18.44 -15.81
C ALA A 34 -11.55 -19.18 -14.80
N ARG A 35 -11.13 -20.40 -15.15
CA ARG A 35 -10.24 -21.22 -14.32
C ARG A 35 -8.79 -21.12 -14.78
N ASN A 36 -8.55 -21.43 -16.04
CA ASN A 36 -7.21 -21.43 -16.62
C ASN A 36 -7.27 -21.23 -18.13
N PHE A 37 -6.16 -20.84 -18.73
CA PHE A 37 -5.95 -20.89 -20.17
C PHE A 37 -4.48 -21.18 -20.47
N VAL A 38 -4.23 -21.70 -21.66
CA VAL A 38 -2.89 -21.96 -22.18
C VAL A 38 -2.80 -21.39 -23.58
N VAL A 39 -1.82 -20.52 -23.82
CA VAL A 39 -1.52 -19.96 -25.14
C VAL A 39 -0.18 -20.51 -25.62
N GLU A 40 -0.12 -20.99 -26.84
CA GLU A 40 1.11 -21.32 -27.55
C GLU A 40 1.26 -20.34 -28.71
N PHE A 41 2.38 -19.62 -28.77
CA PHE A 41 2.57 -18.63 -29.83
C PHE A 41 4.03 -18.57 -30.30
N ASN A 42 4.19 -18.17 -31.56
CA ASN A 42 5.44 -17.73 -32.15
C ASN A 42 5.15 -16.48 -32.99
N HIS A 43 6.06 -16.06 -33.87
CA HIS A 43 5.81 -14.91 -34.74
C HIS A 43 4.57 -15.11 -35.65
N ASP A 44 4.44 -16.31 -36.23
CA ASP A 44 3.51 -16.59 -37.33
C ASP A 44 2.11 -17.00 -36.86
N GLU A 45 2.00 -17.71 -35.74
CA GLU A 45 0.73 -18.25 -35.23
C GLU A 45 0.60 -18.12 -33.71
N ALA A 46 -0.66 -18.01 -33.25
CA ALA A 46 -1.02 -18.07 -31.84
C ALA A 46 -2.24 -18.98 -31.65
N ARG A 47 -2.12 -19.97 -30.77
CA ARG A 47 -3.19 -20.94 -30.46
C ARG A 47 -3.51 -20.91 -28.98
N ILE A 48 -4.77 -21.06 -28.63
CA ILE A 48 -5.23 -21.00 -27.24
C ILE A 48 -6.21 -22.13 -26.90
N ALA A 49 -6.03 -22.69 -25.70
CA ALA A 49 -7.00 -23.55 -25.04
C ALA A 49 -7.46 -22.91 -23.71
N CYS A 50 -8.73 -23.05 -23.37
CA CYS A 50 -9.30 -22.51 -22.12
C CYS A 50 -9.99 -23.61 -21.32
N GLY A 51 -9.91 -23.55 -19.98
CA GLY A 51 -10.63 -24.46 -19.09
C GLY A 51 -10.17 -25.92 -19.18
N LEU A 52 -8.86 -26.15 -19.25
CA LEU A 52 -8.26 -27.47 -19.26
C LEU A 52 -8.46 -28.17 -17.90
N SER A 53 -8.76 -29.47 -17.95
CA SER A 53 -8.88 -30.34 -16.78
C SER A 53 -7.52 -30.77 -16.23
N SER A 54 -7.49 -31.38 -15.05
CA SER A 54 -6.23 -31.89 -14.47
C SER A 54 -5.61 -33.01 -15.29
N ASP A 55 -6.39 -33.85 -15.94
CA ASP A 55 -5.87 -34.94 -16.76
C ASP A 55 -5.25 -34.38 -18.06
N GLU A 56 -5.90 -33.37 -18.63
CA GLU A 56 -5.43 -32.65 -19.80
C GLU A 56 -4.13 -31.88 -19.53
N PHE A 57 -4.00 -31.28 -18.34
CA PHE A 57 -2.74 -30.67 -17.89
C PHE A 57 -1.63 -31.71 -17.73
N GLY A 58 -1.93 -32.89 -17.17
CA GLY A 58 -0.96 -33.98 -17.08
C GLY A 58 -0.40 -34.38 -18.45
N VAL A 59 -1.26 -34.46 -19.47
CA VAL A 59 -0.85 -34.72 -20.86
C VAL A 59 -0.06 -33.55 -21.43
N LEU A 60 -0.55 -32.31 -21.27
CA LEU A 60 0.09 -31.10 -21.78
C LEU A 60 1.52 -30.92 -21.25
N LEU A 61 1.73 -31.15 -19.95
CA LEU A 61 3.04 -31.02 -19.30
C LEU A 61 4.00 -32.16 -19.65
N GLY A 62 3.46 -33.33 -20.03
CA GLY A 62 4.24 -34.43 -20.60
C GLY A 62 4.66 -34.19 -22.05
N LEU A 63 3.95 -33.33 -22.78
CA LEU A 63 4.28 -32.95 -24.15
C LEU A 63 5.29 -31.80 -24.17
N LYS A 64 6.41 -32.01 -24.88
CA LYS A 64 7.32 -30.92 -25.21
C LYS A 64 6.58 -29.87 -26.03
N ALA A 65 6.77 -28.59 -25.70
CA ALA A 65 6.24 -27.51 -26.51
C ALA A 65 6.71 -27.65 -27.97
N PRO A 66 5.85 -27.31 -28.97
CA PRO A 66 6.28 -27.29 -30.36
C PRO A 66 7.52 -26.42 -30.55
N GLU A 67 8.43 -26.85 -31.42
CA GLU A 67 9.73 -26.20 -31.57
C GLU A 67 9.58 -24.74 -32.01
N GLY A 68 10.14 -23.83 -31.23
CA GLY A 68 10.07 -22.38 -31.49
C GLY A 68 8.82 -21.68 -30.96
N MET A 69 7.93 -22.40 -30.27
CA MET A 69 6.79 -21.78 -29.59
C MET A 69 7.10 -21.43 -28.14
N VAL A 70 6.60 -20.28 -27.73
CA VAL A 70 6.47 -19.89 -26.33
C VAL A 70 5.12 -20.40 -25.84
N ARG A 71 5.11 -21.04 -24.67
CA ARG A 71 3.88 -21.50 -24.03
C ARG A 71 3.63 -20.69 -22.77
N TRP A 72 2.46 -20.08 -22.69
CA TRP A 72 1.99 -19.35 -21.53
C TRP A 72 0.85 -20.10 -20.86
N ILE A 73 1.02 -20.46 -19.59
CA ILE A 73 0.01 -21.09 -18.75
C ILE A 73 -0.49 -20.07 -17.72
N ASN A 74 -1.78 -19.78 -17.71
CA ASN A 74 -2.37 -18.89 -16.72
C ASN A 74 -3.40 -19.62 -15.86
N ILE A 75 -3.30 -19.47 -14.54
CA ILE A 75 -4.17 -20.11 -13.55
C ILE A 75 -4.79 -19.04 -12.65
N TRP A 76 -6.11 -18.96 -12.68
CA TRP A 76 -6.91 -18.16 -11.75
C TRP A 76 -7.25 -19.00 -10.53
N SER A 77 -7.13 -18.42 -9.33
CA SER A 77 -7.51 -19.08 -8.07
C SER A 77 -6.84 -20.45 -7.89
N PRO A 78 -5.50 -20.53 -7.74
CA PRO A 78 -4.78 -21.80 -7.63
C PRO A 78 -5.28 -22.71 -6.49
N SER A 79 -5.81 -22.14 -5.39
CA SER A 79 -6.46 -22.88 -4.30
C SER A 79 -7.67 -23.72 -4.74
N LYS A 80 -8.34 -23.37 -5.85
CA LYS A 80 -9.45 -24.15 -6.43
C LYS A 80 -8.98 -25.22 -7.42
N GLN A 81 -7.71 -25.24 -7.80
CA GLN A 81 -7.12 -26.09 -8.84
C GLN A 81 -5.89 -26.83 -8.33
N THR A 82 -6.01 -27.42 -7.13
CA THR A 82 -4.90 -27.99 -6.36
C THR A 82 -4.14 -29.08 -7.12
N SER A 83 -4.85 -29.92 -7.88
CA SER A 83 -4.24 -31.00 -8.67
C SER A 83 -3.39 -30.46 -9.82
N VAL A 84 -3.85 -29.39 -10.50
CA VAL A 84 -3.12 -28.72 -11.59
C VAL A 84 -1.84 -28.08 -11.05
N VAL A 85 -1.94 -27.35 -9.91
CA VAL A 85 -0.77 -26.71 -9.29
C VAL A 85 0.28 -27.75 -8.88
N LYS A 86 -0.14 -28.88 -8.30
CA LYS A 86 0.76 -29.99 -7.94
C LYS A 86 1.42 -30.63 -9.17
N GLN A 87 0.68 -30.84 -10.26
CA GLN A 87 1.25 -31.38 -11.50
C GLN A 87 2.31 -30.44 -12.10
N ILE A 88 2.03 -29.14 -12.14
CA ILE A 88 3.01 -28.12 -12.57
C ILE A 88 4.22 -28.12 -11.66
N GLY A 89 4.00 -28.10 -10.34
CA GLY A 89 5.07 -28.10 -9.34
C GLY A 89 5.96 -29.34 -9.43
N ASN A 90 5.37 -30.52 -9.64
CA ASN A 90 6.13 -31.76 -9.83
C ASN A 90 6.91 -31.78 -11.14
N ARG A 91 6.38 -31.16 -12.21
CA ARG A 91 7.06 -31.09 -13.52
C ARG A 91 8.31 -30.23 -13.46
N TYR A 92 8.22 -29.04 -12.87
CA TYR A 92 9.30 -28.06 -12.86
C TYR A 92 10.13 -28.05 -11.57
N GLY A 93 9.76 -28.87 -10.58
CA GLY A 93 10.50 -29.03 -9.32
C GLY A 93 10.23 -27.93 -8.29
N PHE A 94 9.01 -27.36 -8.25
CA PHE A 94 8.64 -26.37 -7.23
C PHE A 94 8.79 -26.95 -5.83
N SER A 95 9.32 -26.15 -4.91
CA SER A 95 9.50 -26.57 -3.52
C SER A 95 8.15 -26.98 -2.90
N PRO A 96 8.10 -27.99 -2.00
CA PRO A 96 6.87 -28.37 -1.31
C PRO A 96 6.21 -27.19 -0.60
N ARG A 97 7.03 -26.28 -0.06
CA ARG A 97 6.59 -25.02 0.54
C ARG A 97 5.87 -24.14 -0.48
N LEU A 98 6.48 -23.86 -1.64
CA LEU A 98 5.86 -23.02 -2.68
C LEU A 98 4.50 -23.59 -3.14
N GLN A 99 4.44 -24.91 -3.35
CA GLN A 99 3.19 -25.59 -3.73
C GLN A 99 2.12 -25.47 -2.63
N ALA A 100 2.50 -25.62 -1.36
CA ALA A 100 1.58 -25.45 -0.24
C ALA A 100 1.04 -24.02 -0.15
N LEU A 101 1.90 -23.01 -0.32
CA LEU A 101 1.51 -21.60 -0.33
C LEU A 101 0.53 -21.27 -1.47
N MET A 102 0.78 -21.78 -2.68
CA MET A 102 -0.10 -21.58 -3.84
C MET A 102 -1.50 -22.19 -3.67
N VAL A 103 -1.60 -23.27 -2.89
CA VAL A 103 -2.85 -24.03 -2.69
C VAL A 103 -3.57 -23.62 -1.40
N ALA A 104 -2.93 -22.83 -0.54
CA ALA A 104 -3.47 -22.44 0.75
C ALA A 104 -4.89 -21.82 0.62
N PRO A 105 -5.85 -22.28 1.45
CA PRO A 105 -7.18 -21.72 1.46
C PRO A 105 -7.18 -20.30 2.06
N ASN A 106 -8.19 -19.51 1.72
CA ASN A 106 -8.41 -18.22 2.36
C ASN A 106 -9.01 -18.45 3.77
N LEU A 107 -8.61 -17.69 4.79
CA LEU A 107 -9.08 -17.88 6.17
C LEU A 107 -10.58 -17.72 6.29
N ALA A 108 -11.19 -16.83 5.49
CA ALA A 108 -12.63 -16.72 5.41
C ALA A 108 -13.31 -18.06 5.03
N SER A 109 -12.70 -18.82 4.10
CA SER A 109 -13.20 -20.14 3.72
C SER A 109 -12.93 -21.22 4.77
N VAL A 110 -11.88 -21.08 5.59
CA VAL A 110 -11.58 -22.01 6.69
C VAL A 110 -12.56 -21.81 7.84
N LEU A 111 -12.81 -20.56 8.23
CA LEU A 111 -13.75 -20.18 9.30
C LEU A 111 -15.21 -20.54 8.96
N GLU A 112 -15.60 -20.48 7.68
CA GLU A 112 -16.93 -20.94 7.24
C GLU A 112 -17.11 -22.47 7.31
N VAL A 113 -16.05 -23.24 7.08
CA VAL A 113 -16.09 -24.71 7.16
C VAL A 113 -16.18 -25.17 8.61
N ASP A 114 -15.43 -24.51 9.51
CA ASP A 114 -15.44 -24.81 10.94
C ASP A 114 -16.81 -24.53 11.57
N ASN A 115 -17.43 -23.40 11.21
CA ASN A 115 -18.81 -23.08 11.63
C ASN A 115 -19.87 -24.06 11.11
N LYS A 116 -19.65 -24.68 9.94
CA LYS A 116 -20.55 -25.72 9.39
C LYS A 116 -20.33 -27.08 10.05
N GLN A 117 -19.13 -27.37 10.55
CA GLN A 117 -18.83 -28.59 11.30
C GLN A 117 -19.35 -28.53 12.74
N GLY A 118 -19.36 -27.35 13.38
CA GLY A 118 -19.97 -27.13 14.70
C GLY A 118 -21.50 -27.32 14.76
N SER A 119 -22.20 -27.33 13.63
CA SER A 119 -23.67 -27.47 13.56
C SER A 119 -24.16 -28.93 13.44
N LYS A 120 -23.27 -29.94 13.37
CA LYS A 120 -23.65 -31.36 13.30
C LYS A 120 -23.42 -32.11 14.62
N GLN A 121 -23.83 -31.53 15.74
CA GLN A 121 -23.93 -32.24 17.00
C GLN A 121 -25.40 -32.56 17.27
N GLY A 122 -25.89 -33.57 16.56
CA GLY A 122 -27.18 -34.21 16.80
C GLY A 122 -26.98 -35.66 17.21
N ASP A 123 -27.65 -36.02 18.30
CA ASP A 123 -27.92 -37.35 18.85
C ASP A 123 -26.79 -38.11 19.56
N ILE A 124 -26.77 -37.89 20.89
CA ILE A 124 -26.20 -38.77 21.90
C ILE A 124 -27.23 -39.87 22.17
N GLU A 125 -27.01 -41.08 21.65
CA GLU A 125 -27.34 -42.40 22.25
C GLU A 125 -27.46 -43.50 21.17
N SER A 126 -26.39 -44.25 20.93
CA SER A 126 -26.49 -45.65 20.49
C SER A 126 -25.26 -46.47 20.90
N VAL A 127 -25.40 -47.16 22.03
CA VAL A 127 -25.01 -48.57 22.29
C VAL A 127 -23.58 -49.04 21.96
N LEU A 128 -22.85 -49.31 23.05
CA LEU A 128 -21.97 -50.45 23.36
C LEU A 128 -21.30 -51.30 22.25
N MET A 129 -19.98 -51.48 22.46
CA MET A 129 -19.12 -52.64 22.17
C MET A 129 -18.59 -52.83 20.73
N HIS A 130 -17.34 -52.41 20.50
CA HIS A 130 -16.25 -53.32 20.08
C HIS A 130 -14.88 -52.60 20.10
N ASP A 131 -13.89 -53.31 20.64
CA ASP A 131 -12.47 -52.99 20.71
C ASP A 131 -11.83 -52.87 19.32
N GLU A 132 -11.17 -51.74 19.03
CA GLU A 132 -9.99 -51.63 18.16
C GLU A 132 -9.29 -50.28 18.41
N PRO A 133 -7.94 -50.20 18.40
CA PRO A 133 -7.21 -48.99 18.77
C PRO A 133 -7.25 -47.98 17.62
N LYS A 134 -8.22 -47.06 17.65
CA LYS A 134 -8.20 -45.85 16.82
C LYS A 134 -7.09 -44.91 17.30
N VAL A 135 -6.08 -44.74 16.46
CA VAL A 135 -5.17 -43.59 16.51
C VAL A 135 -6.01 -42.32 16.52
N GLN A 136 -5.96 -41.58 17.63
CA GLN A 136 -6.54 -40.25 17.74
C GLN A 136 -5.81 -39.33 16.74
N PRO A 137 -6.50 -38.58 15.86
CA PRO A 137 -5.86 -37.48 15.16
C PRO A 137 -5.54 -36.40 16.20
N SER A 138 -4.26 -36.14 16.40
CA SER A 138 -3.76 -35.14 17.33
C SER A 138 -4.28 -33.75 16.98
N THR A 139 -5.08 -33.17 17.87
CA THR A 139 -5.60 -31.80 17.81
C THR A 139 -4.50 -30.75 17.57
N HIS A 140 -3.27 -31.02 18.05
CA HIS A 140 -2.09 -30.17 17.86
C HIS A 140 -1.68 -29.92 16.40
N THR A 141 -1.93 -30.87 15.48
CA THR A 141 -1.54 -30.69 14.06
C THR A 141 -2.43 -29.68 13.35
N THR A 142 -3.68 -29.53 13.80
CA THR A 142 -4.65 -28.61 13.21
C THR A 142 -4.40 -27.17 13.66
N GLU A 143 -4.08 -26.97 14.95
CA GLU A 143 -3.75 -25.64 15.49
C GLU A 143 -2.49 -25.05 14.85
N GLN A 144 -1.40 -25.82 14.73
CA GLN A 144 -0.17 -25.37 14.06
C GLN A 144 -0.40 -25.03 12.58
N SER A 145 -1.26 -25.80 11.90
CA SER A 145 -1.61 -25.52 10.51
C SER A 145 -2.44 -24.23 10.34
N LEU A 146 -3.23 -23.86 11.35
CA LEU A 146 -3.99 -22.60 11.36
C LEU A 146 -3.07 -21.41 11.63
N GLU A 147 -2.16 -21.53 12.60
CA GLU A 147 -1.15 -20.49 12.89
C GLU A 147 -0.29 -20.17 11.66
N ASP A 148 0.16 -21.20 10.92
CA ASP A 148 0.93 -21.01 9.68
C ASP A 148 0.12 -20.32 8.56
N ILE A 149 -1.17 -20.62 8.47
CA ILE A 149 -2.08 -19.96 7.50
C ILE A 149 -2.30 -18.50 7.89
N GLU A 150 -2.47 -18.19 9.18
CA GLU A 150 -2.59 -16.83 9.68
C GLU A 150 -1.32 -16.01 9.43
N ILE A 151 -0.14 -16.60 9.69
CA ILE A 151 1.15 -15.97 9.40
C ILE A 151 1.27 -15.71 7.90
N TYR A 152 0.92 -16.68 7.05
CA TYR A 152 0.95 -16.49 5.60
C TYR A 152 0.03 -15.36 5.14
N GLN A 153 -1.16 -15.24 5.73
CA GLN A 153 -2.10 -14.17 5.40
C GLN A 153 -1.64 -12.80 5.87
N LEU A 154 -1.07 -12.71 7.08
CA LEU A 154 -0.46 -11.48 7.58
C LEU A 154 0.67 -11.01 6.66
N VAL A 155 1.48 -11.96 6.17
CA VAL A 155 2.55 -11.68 5.20
C VAL A 155 1.97 -11.20 3.86
N LYS A 156 0.87 -11.78 3.40
CA LYS A 156 0.17 -11.36 2.18
C LYS A 156 -0.48 -9.97 2.31
N GLU A 157 -1.04 -9.64 3.47
CA GLU A 157 -1.59 -8.31 3.78
C GLU A 157 -0.50 -7.23 3.81
N THR A 158 0.76 -7.64 4.01
CA THR A 158 1.90 -6.75 3.95
C THR A 158 2.22 -6.40 2.49
N VAL A 159 1.77 -5.22 2.07
CA VAL A 159 1.87 -4.72 0.68
C VAL A 159 3.25 -4.93 0.05
N ASN A 160 4.32 -4.58 0.77
CA ASN A 160 5.70 -4.61 0.26
C ASN A 160 6.37 -5.98 0.29
N TYR A 161 5.68 -7.03 0.75
CA TYR A 161 6.22 -8.38 0.73
C TYR A 161 6.39 -8.87 -0.72
N THR A 162 7.51 -9.54 -0.96
CA THR A 162 7.83 -10.22 -2.23
C THR A 162 8.58 -11.50 -1.93
N SER A 163 8.36 -12.53 -2.73
CA SER A 163 9.09 -13.79 -2.67
C SER A 163 9.79 -14.09 -3.99
N ILE A 164 10.93 -14.77 -3.90
CA ILE A 164 11.66 -15.30 -5.05
C ILE A 164 12.08 -16.73 -4.70
N ASP A 165 11.73 -17.67 -5.55
CA ASP A 165 12.12 -19.08 -5.45
C ASP A 165 12.77 -19.48 -6.78
N GLN A 166 13.98 -20.01 -6.71
CA GLN A 166 14.76 -20.38 -7.88
C GLN A 166 15.15 -21.85 -7.75
N GLY A 167 14.62 -22.66 -8.67
CA GLY A 167 15.04 -24.04 -8.85
C GLY A 167 16.02 -24.17 -10.02
N LYS A 168 16.36 -25.41 -10.36
CA LYS A 168 17.19 -25.70 -11.53
C LYS A 168 16.49 -25.29 -12.83
N GLU A 169 15.21 -25.59 -12.94
CA GLU A 169 14.42 -25.43 -14.17
C GLU A 169 13.40 -24.28 -14.13
N PHE A 170 13.33 -23.53 -13.02
CA PHE A 170 12.36 -22.45 -12.87
C PHE A 170 12.89 -21.26 -12.05
N LEU A 171 12.41 -20.07 -12.37
CA LEU A 171 12.49 -18.86 -11.57
C LEU A 171 11.06 -18.39 -11.27
N CYS A 172 10.64 -18.44 -10.01
CA CYS A 172 9.32 -18.03 -9.56
C CYS A 172 9.40 -16.78 -8.69
N ILE A 173 8.50 -15.85 -8.94
CA ILE A 173 8.42 -14.56 -8.26
C ILE A 173 7.01 -14.37 -7.74
N GLY A 174 6.87 -14.19 -6.44
CA GLY A 174 5.62 -13.79 -5.80
C GLY A 174 5.65 -12.32 -5.43
N ALA A 175 4.62 -11.57 -5.81
CA ALA A 175 4.47 -10.18 -5.44
C ALA A 175 3.00 -9.77 -5.35
N ASN A 176 2.74 -8.72 -4.56
CA ASN A 176 1.47 -8.01 -4.61
C ASN A 176 1.46 -7.09 -5.83
N TRP A 177 0.50 -7.24 -6.73
CA TRP A 177 0.30 -6.33 -7.86
C TRP A 177 -0.86 -5.39 -7.61
N LEU A 178 -0.65 -4.11 -7.89
CA LEU A 178 -1.65 -3.07 -7.75
C LEU A 178 -2.62 -3.10 -8.93
N HIS A 179 -3.92 -2.92 -8.66
CA HIS A 179 -4.93 -2.73 -9.70
C HIS A 179 -5.75 -1.48 -9.46
N ARG A 180 -6.38 -0.98 -10.54
CA ARG A 180 -7.20 0.22 -10.44
C ARG A 180 -8.45 -0.07 -9.60
N ARG A 181 -8.73 0.82 -8.64
CA ARG A 181 -10.00 0.79 -7.90
C ARG A 181 -11.16 1.17 -8.84
N PRO A 182 -12.30 0.45 -8.81
CA PRO A 182 -13.49 0.86 -9.56
C PRO A 182 -13.93 2.29 -9.19
N SER A 183 -14.39 3.04 -10.19
CA SER A 183 -14.86 4.42 -9.97
C SER A 183 -16.30 4.38 -9.48
N VAL A 184 -16.54 4.89 -8.27
CA VAL A 184 -17.90 5.27 -7.82
C VAL A 184 -18.16 6.67 -8.39
N GLY A 185 -19.28 6.87 -9.08
CA GLY A 185 -19.65 8.20 -9.59
C GLY A 185 -19.62 9.27 -8.49
N ASP A 186 -19.11 10.46 -8.87
CA ASP A 186 -19.08 11.81 -8.26
C ASP A 186 -19.06 12.02 -6.73
N THR A 187 -18.99 10.96 -5.93
CA THR A 187 -18.77 11.06 -4.49
C THR A 187 -17.28 10.89 -4.24
N GLU A 188 -16.56 12.00 -4.39
CA GLU A 188 -15.18 12.26 -3.98
C GLU A 188 -14.98 12.14 -2.45
N LYS A 189 -15.56 11.11 -1.81
CA LYS A 189 -15.19 10.76 -0.45
C LYS A 189 -13.78 10.17 -0.51
N ALA A 190 -12.85 10.85 0.14
CA ALA A 190 -11.45 10.50 0.39
C ALA A 190 -11.08 9.07 -0.03
N GLN A 191 -10.85 8.87 -1.33
CA GLN A 191 -10.36 7.59 -1.83
C GLN A 191 -8.99 7.37 -1.22
N ARG A 192 -8.78 6.21 -0.60
CA ARG A 192 -7.44 5.80 -0.15
C ARG A 192 -6.47 5.94 -1.32
N VAL A 193 -5.33 6.58 -1.07
CA VAL A 193 -4.25 6.73 -2.04
C VAL A 193 -3.69 5.37 -2.40
N LEU A 194 -3.62 4.45 -1.44
CA LEU A 194 -3.21 3.08 -1.69
C LEU A 194 -4.28 2.34 -2.53
N PRO A 195 -3.94 1.86 -3.74
CA PRO A 195 -4.84 1.01 -4.54
C PRO A 195 -5.06 -0.33 -3.88
N PRO A 196 -6.14 -1.04 -4.24
CA PRO A 196 -6.24 -2.46 -3.95
C PRO A 196 -5.11 -3.23 -4.66
N TRP A 197 -4.74 -4.37 -4.08
CA TRP A 197 -3.70 -5.25 -4.60
C TRP A 197 -4.15 -6.70 -4.56
N HIS A 198 -3.48 -7.53 -5.35
CA HIS A 198 -3.67 -8.98 -5.31
C HIS A 198 -2.31 -9.67 -5.34
N TRP A 199 -2.22 -10.80 -4.64
CA TRP A 199 -1.04 -11.63 -4.68
C TRP A 199 -1.04 -12.49 -5.95
N SER A 200 0.10 -12.55 -6.62
CA SER A 200 0.28 -13.43 -7.77
C SER A 200 1.70 -13.96 -7.82
N TRP A 201 1.86 -15.10 -8.48
CA TRP A 201 3.16 -15.65 -8.84
C TRP A 201 3.37 -15.63 -10.34
N LEU A 202 4.58 -15.25 -10.74
CA LEU A 202 5.03 -15.32 -12.11
C LEU A 202 6.26 -16.22 -12.17
N THR A 203 6.21 -17.25 -13.01
CA THR A 203 7.27 -18.23 -13.16
C THR A 203 7.78 -18.27 -14.59
N LEU A 204 9.10 -18.23 -14.75
CA LEU A 204 9.79 -18.50 -16.00
C LEU A 204 10.46 -19.88 -15.89
N CYS A 205 10.17 -20.77 -16.83
CA CYS A 205 10.75 -22.11 -16.90
C CYS A 205 11.83 -22.22 -18.00
N SER A 206 12.70 -23.22 -17.88
CA SER A 206 13.81 -23.45 -18.81
C SER A 206 13.38 -23.90 -20.22
N ASP A 207 12.15 -24.39 -20.38
CA ASP A 207 11.56 -24.89 -21.63
C ASP A 207 10.72 -23.84 -22.37
N PHE A 208 10.99 -22.55 -22.14
CA PHE A 208 10.25 -21.40 -22.71
C PHE A 208 8.79 -21.33 -22.28
N VAL A 209 8.45 -21.99 -21.17
CA VAL A 209 7.14 -21.89 -20.54
C VAL A 209 7.13 -20.73 -19.54
N VAL A 210 6.10 -19.89 -19.62
CA VAL A 210 5.80 -18.85 -18.63
C VAL A 210 4.51 -19.24 -17.92
N ILE A 211 4.50 -19.18 -16.59
CA ILE A 211 3.33 -19.53 -15.78
C ILE A 211 2.93 -18.35 -14.92
N SER A 212 1.66 -17.97 -14.96
CA SER A 212 1.09 -16.93 -14.09
C SER A 212 0.00 -17.53 -13.22
N PHE A 213 0.13 -17.34 -11.90
CA PHE A 213 -0.85 -17.75 -10.91
C PHE A 213 -1.42 -16.50 -10.24
N HIS A 214 -2.72 -16.32 -10.29
CA HIS A 214 -3.38 -15.16 -9.69
C HIS A 214 -4.30 -15.62 -8.58
N GLU A 215 -4.04 -15.16 -7.35
CA GLU A 215 -4.97 -15.39 -6.25
C GLU A 215 -6.26 -14.59 -6.43
N ILE A 216 -7.29 -15.01 -5.70
CA ILE A 216 -8.55 -14.28 -5.64
C ILE A 216 -8.27 -12.95 -4.91
N PRO A 217 -8.64 -11.79 -5.48
CA PRO A 217 -8.47 -10.52 -4.82
C PRO A 217 -9.39 -10.45 -3.61
N PRO A 218 -8.94 -9.89 -2.47
CA PRO A 218 -9.85 -9.55 -1.38
C PRO A 218 -10.78 -8.43 -1.88
N THR A 219 -12.09 -8.66 -1.87
CA THR A 219 -13.07 -7.64 -2.30
C THR A 219 -13.17 -6.55 -1.23
N GLU A 220 -12.89 -5.28 -1.60
CA GLU A 220 -12.98 -4.14 -0.66
C GLU A 220 -14.41 -3.92 -0.13
N GLN A 221 -15.43 -4.23 -0.95
CA GLN A 221 -16.86 -4.06 -0.61
C GLN A 221 -17.62 -5.40 -0.73
N PRO A 222 -17.61 -6.25 0.31
CA PRO A 222 -18.41 -7.47 0.32
C PRO A 222 -19.90 -7.12 0.19
N GLY A 223 -20.60 -7.74 -0.77
CA GLY A 223 -22.03 -7.54 -1.04
C GLY A 223 -22.38 -6.66 -2.24
N ARG A 224 -21.40 -5.96 -2.84
CA ARG A 224 -21.56 -5.21 -4.09
C ARG A 224 -21.03 -6.02 -5.27
N GLU A 225 -21.90 -6.79 -5.93
CA GLU A 225 -21.51 -7.64 -7.06
C GLU A 225 -21.01 -6.84 -8.28
N ASP A 226 -21.57 -5.64 -8.49
CA ASP A 226 -21.10 -4.67 -9.48
C ASP A 226 -19.65 -4.28 -9.23
N TRP A 227 -19.34 -3.92 -7.98
CA TRP A 227 -17.99 -3.55 -7.55
C TRP A 227 -17.02 -4.70 -7.71
N ALA A 228 -17.38 -5.89 -7.24
CA ALA A 228 -16.54 -7.08 -7.30
C ALA A 228 -16.20 -7.45 -8.76
N ARG A 229 -17.15 -7.28 -9.68
CA ARG A 229 -16.94 -7.52 -11.11
C ARG A 229 -15.98 -6.51 -11.73
N ASP A 230 -16.16 -5.22 -11.45
CA ASP A 230 -15.31 -4.15 -11.99
C ASP A 230 -13.88 -4.21 -11.41
N GLU A 231 -13.77 -4.58 -10.13
CA GLU A 231 -12.50 -4.81 -9.45
C GLU A 231 -11.78 -6.02 -10.07
N LEU A 232 -12.49 -7.13 -10.30
CA LEU A 232 -11.94 -8.30 -10.96
C LEU A 232 -11.46 -7.96 -12.39
N GLN A 233 -12.24 -7.18 -13.15
CA GLN A 233 -11.85 -6.75 -14.48
C GLN A 233 -10.59 -5.88 -14.44
N SER A 234 -10.49 -4.98 -13.46
CA SER A 234 -9.31 -4.13 -13.25
C SER A 234 -8.08 -4.96 -12.86
N MET A 235 -8.23 -5.95 -11.98
CA MET A 235 -7.18 -6.88 -11.58
C MET A 235 -6.64 -7.68 -12.78
N ARG A 236 -7.53 -8.16 -13.65
CA ARG A 236 -7.15 -8.94 -14.84
C ARG A 236 -6.70 -8.09 -16.02
N SER A 237 -6.82 -6.77 -15.95
CA SER A 237 -6.63 -5.88 -17.09
C SER A 237 -5.25 -6.00 -17.73
N ASN A 238 -4.19 -6.15 -16.94
CA ASN A 238 -2.83 -6.32 -17.45
C ASN A 238 -2.65 -7.67 -18.17
N THR A 239 -3.04 -8.77 -17.51
CA THR A 239 -3.01 -10.12 -18.08
C THR A 239 -3.82 -10.20 -19.38
N LEU A 240 -5.02 -9.61 -19.40
CA LEU A 240 -5.88 -9.57 -20.58
C LEU A 240 -5.32 -8.68 -21.69
N SER A 241 -4.66 -7.57 -21.34
CA SER A 241 -3.97 -6.70 -22.29
C SER A 241 -2.85 -7.46 -23.02
N VAL A 242 -2.04 -8.21 -22.27
CA VAL A 242 -0.99 -9.07 -22.85
C VAL A 242 -1.62 -10.14 -23.75
N LEU A 243 -2.65 -10.85 -23.26
CA LEU A 243 -3.36 -11.88 -24.02
C LEU A 243 -3.94 -11.34 -25.33
N CYS A 244 -4.58 -10.19 -25.29
CA CYS A 244 -5.19 -9.60 -26.48
C CYS A 244 -4.12 -9.25 -27.53
N GLN A 245 -2.96 -8.74 -27.11
CA GLN A 245 -1.89 -8.31 -28.01
C GLN A 245 -1.09 -9.46 -28.63
N LEU A 246 -1.30 -10.70 -28.18
CA LEU A 246 -0.81 -11.90 -28.86
C LEU A 246 -1.58 -12.21 -30.15
N SER A 247 -2.81 -11.70 -30.29
CA SER A 247 -3.64 -11.84 -31.50
C SER A 247 -3.35 -10.71 -32.49
N ASN A 248 -3.40 -11.03 -33.78
CA ASN A 248 -3.35 -10.03 -34.87
C ASN A 248 -4.53 -9.05 -34.84
N HIS A 249 -5.68 -9.45 -34.32
CA HIS A 249 -6.84 -8.54 -34.15
C HIS A 249 -6.63 -7.59 -32.98
N GLY A 250 -6.17 -8.13 -31.86
CA GLY A 250 -6.02 -7.35 -30.65
C GLY A 250 -4.94 -6.28 -30.77
N ILE A 251 -3.84 -6.51 -31.50
CA ILE A 251 -2.78 -5.49 -31.61
C ILE A 251 -3.26 -4.18 -32.25
N ALA A 252 -4.22 -4.24 -33.16
CA ALA A 252 -4.80 -3.06 -33.80
C ALA A 252 -5.43 -2.12 -32.76
N ASP A 253 -6.15 -2.67 -31.78
CA ASP A 253 -6.83 -1.94 -30.70
C ASP A 253 -5.87 -1.17 -29.77
N PHE A 254 -4.59 -1.56 -29.72
CA PHE A 254 -3.58 -0.97 -28.83
C PHE A 254 -2.60 -0.03 -29.55
N THR A 255 -2.71 0.14 -30.87
CA THR A 255 -1.82 1.01 -31.66
C THR A 255 -1.81 2.46 -31.14
N ASP A 256 -2.97 2.96 -30.70
CA ASP A 256 -3.11 4.33 -30.17
C ASP A 256 -2.71 4.45 -28.69
N ARG A 257 -2.44 3.34 -28.00
CA ARG A 257 -2.18 3.29 -26.55
C ARG A 257 -0.68 3.19 -26.26
N LEU A 258 0.03 4.31 -26.38
CA LEU A 258 1.51 4.40 -26.26
C LEU A 258 2.12 3.63 -25.08
N VAL A 259 1.54 3.72 -23.88
CA VAL A 259 2.09 3.11 -22.66
C VAL A 259 1.64 1.66 -22.46
N SER A 260 0.50 1.27 -23.03
CA SER A 260 -0.08 -0.08 -22.86
C SER A 260 0.29 -1.03 -24.00
N PHE A 261 1.09 -0.56 -24.96
CA PHE A 261 1.46 -1.30 -26.15
C PHE A 261 2.64 -2.25 -25.87
N LYS A 262 2.39 -3.54 -26.05
CA LYS A 262 3.22 -4.68 -25.66
C LYS A 262 3.42 -5.60 -26.86
N ARG A 263 4.50 -5.37 -27.60
CA ARG A 263 4.87 -6.18 -28.78
C ARG A 263 5.60 -7.47 -28.36
N VAL A 264 4.89 -8.40 -27.73
CA VAL A 264 5.50 -9.68 -27.33
C VAL A 264 5.79 -10.54 -28.57
N ARG A 265 4.77 -10.71 -29.41
CA ARG A 265 4.83 -11.57 -30.60
C ARG A 265 5.60 -10.93 -31.75
N GLN A 266 5.40 -9.63 -32.00
CA GLN A 266 6.02 -8.91 -33.13
C GLN A 266 7.50 -8.61 -32.88
N ALA A 267 7.97 -8.67 -31.62
CA ALA A 267 9.39 -8.57 -31.30
C ALA A 267 10.15 -9.88 -31.53
N LEU A 268 9.46 -10.98 -31.81
CA LEU A 268 10.11 -12.25 -32.16
C LEU A 268 10.76 -12.12 -33.54
N SER A 269 12.06 -12.38 -33.58
CA SER A 269 12.82 -12.40 -34.83
C SER A 269 12.44 -13.61 -35.67
N ILE A 270 12.18 -13.37 -36.95
CA ILE A 270 11.93 -14.41 -37.96
C ILE A 270 13.24 -15.06 -38.42
N THR A 271 14.37 -14.35 -38.29
CA THR A 271 15.68 -14.77 -38.81
C THR A 271 16.55 -15.52 -37.81
N GLU A 272 16.25 -15.44 -36.51
CA GLU A 272 17.02 -16.14 -35.48
C GLU A 272 16.60 -17.62 -35.34
N PRO A 273 17.48 -18.49 -34.79
CA PRO A 273 17.10 -19.86 -34.47
C PRO A 273 15.84 -19.91 -33.62
N ARG A 274 14.93 -20.83 -33.94
CA ARG A 274 13.63 -20.98 -33.26
C ARG A 274 13.74 -21.06 -31.73
N SER A 275 14.77 -21.72 -31.21
CA SER A 275 15.03 -21.80 -29.76
C SER A 275 15.41 -20.45 -29.15
N LYS A 276 16.21 -19.64 -29.84
CA LYS A 276 16.62 -18.30 -29.40
C LYS A 276 15.44 -17.33 -29.46
N ALA A 277 14.63 -17.41 -30.52
CA ALA A 277 13.38 -16.67 -30.63
C ALA A 277 12.40 -17.04 -29.51
N ALA A 278 12.24 -18.31 -29.18
CA ALA A 278 11.40 -18.75 -28.06
C ALA A 278 11.94 -18.24 -26.70
N CYS A 279 13.26 -18.26 -26.48
CA CYS A 279 13.89 -17.69 -25.28
C CYS A 279 13.64 -16.18 -25.14
N GLU A 280 13.80 -15.43 -26.23
CA GLU A 280 13.49 -14.00 -26.29
C GLU A 280 12.00 -13.74 -26.04
N GLY A 281 11.13 -14.56 -26.63
CA GLY A 281 9.68 -14.47 -26.47
C GLY A 281 9.19 -14.75 -25.05
N SER A 282 9.66 -15.82 -24.43
CA SER A 282 9.32 -16.16 -23.04
C SER A 282 9.84 -15.10 -22.06
N SER A 283 11.07 -14.63 -22.27
CA SER A 283 11.67 -13.56 -21.45
C SER A 283 10.91 -12.23 -21.61
N ASN A 284 10.51 -11.87 -22.83
CA ASN A 284 9.71 -10.68 -23.09
C ASN A 284 8.30 -10.79 -22.52
N LEU A 285 7.66 -11.96 -22.66
CA LEU A 285 6.36 -12.21 -22.06
C LEU A 285 6.43 -12.06 -20.53
N PHE A 286 7.45 -12.64 -19.91
CA PHE A 286 7.71 -12.52 -18.48
C PHE A 286 7.86 -11.05 -18.06
N TYR A 287 8.63 -10.26 -18.82
CA TYR A 287 8.75 -8.81 -18.61
C TYR A 287 7.40 -8.09 -18.70
N TYR A 288 6.61 -8.35 -19.74
CA TYR A 288 5.35 -7.65 -19.95
C TYR A 288 4.25 -8.05 -18.96
N LEU A 289 4.30 -9.25 -18.41
CA LEU A 289 3.41 -9.65 -17.31
C LEU A 289 3.82 -8.98 -15.99
N PHE A 290 5.13 -8.81 -15.77
CA PHE A 290 5.67 -8.07 -14.62
C PHE A 290 5.38 -6.56 -14.71
N GLU A 291 5.44 -5.99 -15.91
CA GLU A 291 5.21 -4.57 -16.17
C GLU A 291 3.70 -4.23 -16.06
N ASP A 292 3.26 -3.83 -14.86
CA ASP A 292 1.96 -3.21 -14.63
C ASP A 292 2.08 -1.81 -14.01
N TYR A 293 1.89 -0.79 -14.83
CA TYR A 293 1.85 0.62 -14.40
C TYR A 293 0.43 1.18 -14.24
N SER A 294 -0.59 0.38 -14.56
CA SER A 294 -1.96 0.87 -14.77
C SER A 294 -2.58 1.49 -13.51
N ALA A 295 -2.16 1.00 -12.34
CA ALA A 295 -2.60 1.44 -11.04
C ALA A 295 -1.71 2.53 -10.42
N ALA A 296 -0.45 2.68 -10.85
CA ALA A 296 0.50 3.60 -10.21
C ALA A 296 0.22 5.08 -10.54
N MET A 297 -0.17 5.39 -11.78
CA MET A 297 -0.40 6.78 -12.21
C MET A 297 -1.60 7.45 -11.52
N PRO A 298 -2.78 6.80 -11.39
CA PRO A 298 -3.88 7.36 -10.63
C PRO A 298 -3.50 7.69 -9.18
N VAL A 299 -2.65 6.88 -8.56
CA VAL A 299 -2.20 7.10 -7.17
C VAL A 299 -1.43 8.39 -7.01
N LEU A 300 -0.48 8.66 -7.92
CA LEU A 300 0.29 9.90 -7.90
C LEU A 300 -0.61 11.13 -8.13
N LYS A 301 -1.65 10.98 -8.95
CA LYS A 301 -2.64 12.05 -9.16
C LYS A 301 -3.49 12.26 -7.91
N THR A 302 -4.03 11.21 -7.31
CA THR A 302 -4.88 11.27 -6.11
C THR A 302 -4.11 11.81 -4.92
N SER A 303 -2.87 11.39 -4.70
CA SER A 303 -2.04 11.90 -3.60
C SER A 303 -1.75 13.39 -3.74
N LYS A 304 -1.45 13.86 -4.96
CA LYS A 304 -1.29 15.29 -5.24
C LYS A 304 -2.56 16.08 -4.92
N LEU A 305 -3.72 15.63 -5.41
CA LEU A 305 -5.00 16.29 -5.16
C LEU A 305 -5.34 16.34 -3.66
N GLN A 306 -5.06 15.27 -2.91
CA GLN A 306 -5.26 15.26 -1.47
C GLN A 306 -4.33 16.23 -0.73
N LEU A 307 -3.07 16.36 -1.16
CA LEU A 307 -2.14 17.35 -0.60
C LEU A 307 -2.59 18.78 -0.88
N GLU A 308 -3.02 19.06 -2.10
CA GLU A 308 -3.57 20.37 -2.49
C GLU A 308 -4.79 20.72 -1.65
N HIS A 309 -5.74 19.78 -1.50
CA HIS A 309 -6.91 19.98 -0.65
C HIS A 309 -6.55 20.19 0.83
N LEU A 310 -5.59 19.43 1.39
CA LEU A 310 -5.15 19.62 2.77
C LEU A 310 -4.42 20.96 2.96
N SER A 311 -3.63 21.37 1.96
CA SER A 311 -2.99 22.68 1.92
C SER A 311 -4.02 23.79 1.97
N ASP A 312 -5.04 23.74 1.10
CA ASP A 312 -6.14 24.70 1.06
C ASP A 312 -6.94 24.72 2.37
N GLN A 313 -7.15 23.56 3.01
CA GLN A 313 -7.78 23.50 4.32
C GLN A 313 -6.95 24.17 5.41
N ILE A 314 -5.63 23.92 5.44
CA ILE A 314 -4.72 24.47 6.45
C ILE A 314 -4.59 25.99 6.30
N PHE A 315 -4.34 26.47 5.08
CA PHE A 315 -4.22 27.91 4.81
C PHE A 315 -5.57 28.63 4.82
N GLY A 316 -6.64 27.99 4.33
CA GLY A 316 -8.01 28.50 4.33
C GLY A 316 -8.61 28.64 5.74
N SER A 317 -8.13 27.85 6.72
CA SER A 317 -8.49 27.99 8.14
C SER A 317 -8.10 29.34 8.78
N ARG A 318 -7.39 30.20 8.03
CA ARG A 318 -7.06 31.59 8.40
C ARG A 318 -8.25 32.54 8.18
N GLY A 319 -9.19 32.19 7.31
CA GLY A 319 -10.43 32.92 7.05
C GLY A 319 -11.51 32.58 8.09
N ARG A 320 -12.20 33.59 8.61
CA ARG A 320 -13.23 33.46 9.65
C ARG A 320 -14.26 32.34 9.35
N ARG A 321 -14.53 31.50 10.35
CA ARG A 321 -15.70 30.59 10.55
C ARG A 321 -15.65 29.13 10.09
N THR A 322 -14.58 28.61 9.49
CA THR A 322 -14.53 27.15 9.25
C THR A 322 -13.88 26.43 10.43
N LYS A 323 -14.73 25.87 11.32
CA LYS A 323 -14.33 24.90 12.34
C LYS A 323 -14.01 23.56 11.67
N VAL A 324 -12.99 23.51 10.81
CA VAL A 324 -12.43 22.20 10.43
C VAL A 324 -11.78 21.64 11.69
N GLY A 325 -12.15 20.42 12.07
CA GLY A 325 -11.61 19.78 13.26
C GLY A 325 -10.11 19.62 13.11
N THR A 326 -9.35 20.15 14.07
CA THR A 326 -7.89 19.95 14.16
C THR A 326 -7.53 18.46 14.04
N GLU A 327 -8.40 17.60 14.58
CA GLU A 327 -8.27 16.14 14.53
C GLU A 327 -8.40 15.57 13.10
N ASP A 328 -9.31 16.08 12.29
CA ASP A 328 -9.56 15.57 10.94
C ASP A 328 -8.36 15.84 10.01
N VAL A 329 -7.75 17.02 10.14
CA VAL A 329 -6.53 17.39 9.39
C VAL A 329 -5.36 16.51 9.79
N ILE A 330 -5.13 16.32 11.10
CA ILE A 330 -4.06 15.46 11.60
C ILE A 330 -4.27 14.01 11.14
N ARG A 331 -5.49 13.48 11.25
CA ARG A 331 -5.83 12.11 10.83
C ARG A 331 -5.62 11.91 9.33
N SER A 332 -5.98 12.90 8.53
CA SER A 332 -5.81 12.87 7.07
C SER A 332 -4.33 12.93 6.68
N LEU A 333 -3.55 13.85 7.28
CA LEU A 333 -2.09 13.95 7.08
C LEU A 333 -1.38 12.65 7.47
N HIS A 334 -1.76 12.06 8.61
CA HIS A 334 -1.18 10.80 9.09
C HIS A 334 -1.51 9.62 8.16
N THR A 335 -2.79 9.49 7.76
CA THR A 335 -3.23 8.43 6.84
C THR A 335 -2.51 8.53 5.51
N LEU A 336 -2.45 9.73 4.93
CA LEU A 336 -1.75 10.00 3.68
C LEU A 336 -0.26 9.62 3.78
N ARG A 337 0.42 10.05 4.84
CA ARG A 337 1.84 9.70 5.07
C ARG A 337 2.04 8.19 5.17
N LYS A 338 1.16 7.49 5.88
CA LYS A 338 1.21 6.03 6.03
C LYS A 338 1.07 5.34 4.67
N GLU A 339 0.07 5.72 3.88
CA GLU A 339 -0.19 5.14 2.56
C GLU A 339 0.95 5.42 1.57
N LEU A 340 1.48 6.65 1.54
CA LEU A 340 2.65 7.01 0.71
C LEU A 340 3.89 6.20 1.09
N ARG A 341 4.14 5.97 2.38
CA ARG A 341 5.26 5.12 2.82
C ARG A 341 5.08 3.66 2.43
N GLN A 342 3.87 3.10 2.56
CA GLN A 342 3.60 1.73 2.10
C GLN A 342 3.86 1.58 0.60
N LEU A 343 3.45 2.57 -0.19
CA LEU A 343 3.71 2.61 -1.62
C LEU A 343 5.19 2.74 -1.95
N GLN A 344 5.93 3.58 -1.22
CA GLN A 344 7.39 3.71 -1.35
C GLN A 344 8.07 2.35 -1.12
N HIS A 345 7.71 1.66 -0.03
CA HIS A 345 8.28 0.34 0.28
C HIS A 345 7.92 -0.72 -0.77
N LEU A 346 6.73 -0.66 -1.36
CA LEU A 346 6.34 -1.56 -2.44
C LEU A 346 7.22 -1.37 -3.68
N PHE A 347 7.37 -0.13 -4.16
CA PHE A 347 8.18 0.14 -5.35
C PHE A 347 9.67 -0.11 -5.11
N GLU A 348 10.15 0.11 -3.89
CA GLU A 348 11.50 -0.27 -3.47
C GLU A 348 11.66 -1.80 -3.53
N SER A 349 10.65 -2.55 -3.12
CA SER A 349 10.61 -4.00 -3.22
C SER A 349 10.65 -4.47 -4.69
N TYR A 350 9.85 -3.86 -5.58
CA TYR A 350 9.93 -4.14 -7.02
C TYR A 350 11.29 -3.81 -7.62
N ARG A 351 11.92 -2.70 -7.22
CA ARG A 351 13.28 -2.35 -7.66
C ARG A 351 14.29 -3.42 -7.25
N ASN A 352 14.20 -3.91 -6.01
CA ASN A 352 15.06 -4.98 -5.51
C ASN A 352 14.80 -6.31 -6.21
N LEU A 353 13.55 -6.59 -6.56
CA LEU A 353 13.14 -7.76 -7.33
C LEU A 353 13.74 -7.71 -8.74
N ILE A 354 13.61 -6.58 -9.44
CA ILE A 354 14.22 -6.34 -10.75
C ILE A 354 15.74 -6.56 -10.70
N ARG A 355 16.43 -6.04 -9.68
CA ARG A 355 17.87 -6.27 -9.50
C ARG A 355 18.21 -7.75 -9.39
N ARG A 356 17.44 -8.51 -8.60
CA ARG A 356 17.62 -9.97 -8.42
C ARG A 356 17.30 -10.77 -9.68
N ILE A 357 16.32 -10.32 -10.48
CA ILE A 357 16.00 -10.91 -11.79
C ILE A 357 17.16 -10.71 -12.77
N CYS A 358 17.70 -9.49 -12.85
CA CYS A 358 18.80 -9.18 -13.75
C CYS A 358 20.12 -9.84 -13.33
N TRP A 359 20.36 -9.93 -12.02
CA TRP A 359 21.60 -10.43 -11.42
C TRP A 359 21.28 -11.52 -10.39
N PRO A 360 21.07 -12.78 -10.82
CA PRO A 360 20.92 -13.91 -9.93
C PRO A 360 22.17 -14.10 -9.06
N ARG A 361 21.99 -14.56 -7.82
CA ARG A 361 23.05 -14.68 -6.78
C ARG A 361 24.30 -15.47 -7.20
N SER A 362 24.26 -16.28 -8.26
CA SER A 362 25.43 -16.95 -8.82
C SER A 362 26.48 -15.96 -9.38
N ALA A 363 26.07 -14.77 -9.82
CA ALA A 363 26.97 -13.72 -10.29
C ALA A 363 27.68 -12.98 -9.13
N ASP A 364 27.01 -12.80 -7.99
CA ASP A 364 27.58 -12.06 -6.84
C ASP A 364 28.60 -12.90 -6.05
N ALA A 365 28.41 -14.23 -5.96
CA ALA A 365 29.39 -15.11 -5.32
C ALA A 365 30.74 -15.20 -6.08
N PHE A 366 30.76 -14.77 -7.35
CA PHE A 366 31.96 -14.77 -8.20
C PHE A 366 32.61 -13.38 -8.35
N ARG A 367 31.91 -12.29 -8.00
CA ARG A 367 32.48 -10.93 -8.05
C ARG A 367 33.44 -10.63 -6.90
N ASP A 368 33.38 -11.38 -5.81
CA ASP A 368 34.26 -11.23 -4.65
C ASP A 368 35.59 -12.03 -4.78
N GLY A 369 35.83 -12.68 -5.93
CA GLY A 369 37.04 -13.43 -6.19
C GLY A 369 37.39 -13.52 -7.67
N GLN A 370 38.45 -12.81 -8.08
CA GLN A 370 39.16 -12.87 -9.36
C GLN A 370 38.66 -11.98 -10.52
N HIS A 371 39.53 -11.02 -10.87
CA HIS A 371 39.59 -10.41 -12.19
C HIS A 371 39.95 -11.48 -13.23
N GLY A 372 38.97 -11.93 -14.00
CA GLY A 372 39.14 -12.74 -15.19
C GLY A 372 38.12 -12.31 -16.23
N TYR A 373 38.58 -12.10 -17.47
CA TYR A 373 37.74 -11.79 -18.63
C TYR A 373 36.57 -12.77 -18.73
N PHE A 374 35.34 -12.25 -18.80
CA PHE A 374 34.14 -13.04 -18.99
C PHE A 374 34.00 -13.40 -20.47
N GLU A 375 34.48 -14.57 -20.88
CA GLU A 375 33.79 -15.30 -21.95
C GLU A 375 32.56 -15.95 -21.32
N PRO A 376 31.34 -15.75 -21.86
CA PRO A 376 30.15 -16.44 -21.37
C PRO A 376 30.32 -17.93 -21.68
N SER A 377 30.85 -18.69 -20.73
CA SER A 377 31.01 -20.14 -20.87
C SER A 377 29.67 -20.78 -21.15
N GLU A 378 29.67 -21.67 -22.14
CA GLU A 378 28.52 -22.40 -22.66
C GLU A 378 27.53 -22.85 -21.57
N ASN A 379 26.27 -22.49 -21.82
CA ASN A 379 25.05 -22.96 -21.17
C ASN A 379 25.20 -24.29 -20.40
N VAL A 380 25.17 -24.23 -19.07
CA VAL A 380 24.81 -25.40 -18.28
C VAL A 380 23.36 -25.74 -18.63
N SER A 381 23.18 -26.80 -19.41
CA SER A 381 21.89 -27.29 -19.89
C SER A 381 20.90 -27.42 -18.73
N GLY A 382 19.93 -26.52 -18.65
CA GLY A 382 18.82 -26.57 -17.70
C GLY A 382 18.56 -25.30 -16.91
N GLU A 383 19.54 -24.39 -16.79
CA GLU A 383 19.39 -23.16 -16.00
C GLU A 383 18.47 -22.13 -16.70
N VAL A 384 17.61 -21.47 -15.92
CA VAL A 384 16.69 -20.45 -16.43
C VAL A 384 17.46 -19.18 -16.80
N ASN A 385 17.63 -18.96 -18.09
CA ASN A 385 18.29 -17.78 -18.63
C ASN A 385 17.27 -16.77 -19.14
N ILE A 386 17.37 -15.54 -18.65
CA ILE A 386 16.66 -14.39 -19.18
C ILE A 386 17.48 -13.83 -20.34
N SER A 387 16.81 -13.56 -21.47
CA SER A 387 17.47 -12.98 -22.64
C SER A 387 18.08 -11.60 -22.32
N SER A 388 19.16 -11.24 -23.03
CA SER A 388 19.84 -9.94 -22.83
C SER A 388 18.93 -8.74 -23.12
N SER A 389 18.04 -8.85 -24.11
CA SER A 389 17.05 -7.82 -24.44
C SER A 389 16.02 -7.65 -23.33
N ALA A 390 15.48 -8.74 -22.77
CA ALA A 390 14.58 -8.66 -21.63
C ALA A 390 15.28 -8.11 -20.38
N ARG A 391 16.53 -8.49 -20.12
CA ARG A 391 17.35 -7.93 -19.02
C ARG A 391 17.50 -6.41 -19.16
N SER A 392 17.84 -5.91 -20.33
CA SER A 392 17.90 -4.46 -20.59
C SER A 392 16.54 -3.77 -20.40
N ARG A 393 15.42 -4.42 -20.76
CA ARG A 393 14.05 -3.90 -20.49
C ARG A 393 13.79 -3.81 -18.98
N PHE A 394 14.17 -4.82 -18.22
CA PHE A 394 14.06 -4.83 -16.76
C PHE A 394 14.92 -3.74 -16.12
N GLU A 395 16.16 -3.54 -16.56
CA GLU A 395 17.03 -2.45 -16.05
C GLU A 395 16.40 -1.08 -16.29
N ARG A 396 15.93 -0.81 -17.52
CA ARG A 396 15.22 0.43 -17.85
C ARG A 396 13.94 0.63 -17.03
N LEU A 397 13.22 -0.46 -16.77
CA LEU A 397 12.04 -0.46 -15.89
C LEU A 397 12.45 -0.08 -14.46
N GLY A 398 13.56 -0.61 -13.95
CA GLY A 398 14.12 -0.25 -12.65
C GLY A 398 14.46 1.24 -12.56
N ASP A 399 15.14 1.79 -13.56
CA ASP A 399 15.46 3.22 -13.63
C ASP A 399 14.21 4.09 -13.71
N ARG A 400 13.23 3.67 -14.52
CA ARG A 400 11.94 4.38 -14.64
C ARG A 400 11.15 4.36 -13.34
N LEU A 401 11.13 3.23 -12.61
CA LEU A 401 10.51 3.15 -11.29
C LEU A 401 11.20 4.06 -10.29
N GLN A 402 12.53 4.18 -10.34
CA GLN A 402 13.27 5.11 -9.51
C GLN A 402 12.85 6.56 -9.79
N LEU A 403 12.94 6.97 -11.06
CA LEU A 403 12.74 8.36 -11.46
C LEU A 403 11.28 8.82 -11.36
N LEU A 404 10.32 7.98 -11.81
CA LEU A 404 8.92 8.38 -11.89
C LEU A 404 8.10 8.04 -10.65
N MET A 405 8.41 6.94 -9.97
CA MET A 405 7.58 6.49 -8.82
C MET A 405 8.26 6.88 -7.52
N LEU A 406 9.48 6.39 -7.27
CA LEU A 406 10.14 6.57 -5.97
C LEU A 406 10.48 8.04 -5.69
N ASN A 407 11.05 8.76 -6.66
CA ASN A 407 11.36 10.18 -6.48
C ASN A 407 10.09 11.02 -6.30
N THR A 408 9.05 10.80 -7.11
CA THR A 408 7.78 11.52 -6.96
C THR A 408 7.10 11.22 -5.62
N ILE A 409 7.09 9.97 -5.15
CA ILE A 409 6.56 9.63 -3.82
C ILE A 409 7.37 10.31 -2.71
N GLN A 410 8.70 10.36 -2.86
CA GLN A 410 9.58 11.04 -1.92
C GLN A 410 9.29 12.55 -1.85
N GLU A 411 9.11 13.22 -2.99
CA GLU A 411 8.69 14.62 -3.05
C GLU A 411 7.36 14.84 -2.33
N ARG A 412 6.37 13.96 -2.52
CA ARG A 412 5.08 14.04 -1.81
C ARG A 412 5.20 13.82 -0.31
N LEU A 413 6.10 12.96 0.14
CA LEU A 413 6.38 12.76 1.56
C LEU A 413 7.05 13.99 2.19
N GLU A 414 7.92 14.67 1.45
CA GLU A 414 8.56 15.92 1.88
C GLU A 414 7.56 17.07 1.94
N GLU A 415 6.70 17.21 0.94
CA GLU A 415 5.59 18.16 0.92
C GLU A 415 4.62 17.94 2.09
N GLN A 416 4.23 16.67 2.33
CA GLN A 416 3.39 16.28 3.46
C GLN A 416 4.04 16.66 4.81
N LYS A 417 5.35 16.44 4.95
CA LYS A 417 6.10 16.81 6.16
C LYS A 417 6.12 18.31 6.37
N ALA A 418 6.44 19.08 5.33
CA ALA A 418 6.45 20.55 5.39
C ALA A 418 5.07 21.11 5.76
N LEU A 419 4.00 20.52 5.22
CA LEU A 419 2.63 20.90 5.54
C LEU A 419 2.27 20.58 7.00
N SER A 420 2.68 19.42 7.50
CA SER A 420 2.54 19.03 8.90
C SER A 420 3.26 20.01 9.84
N ASP A 421 4.50 20.37 9.53
CA ASP A 421 5.31 21.28 10.35
C ASP A 421 4.69 22.69 10.36
N THR A 422 4.21 23.16 9.19
CA THR A 422 3.49 24.43 9.05
C THR A 422 2.22 24.44 9.88
N TYR A 423 1.45 23.35 9.86
CA TYR A 423 0.23 23.22 10.64
C TYR A 423 0.48 23.28 12.16
N PHE A 424 1.51 22.60 12.65
CA PHE A 424 1.88 22.67 14.07
C PHE A 424 2.35 24.07 14.46
N SER A 425 3.14 24.74 13.62
CA SER A 425 3.56 26.13 13.83
C SER A 425 2.36 27.08 13.93
N LEU A 426 1.39 26.95 13.01
CA LEU A 426 0.16 27.74 13.02
C LEU A 426 -0.71 27.46 14.24
N THR A 427 -0.78 26.21 14.68
CA THR A 427 -1.53 25.82 15.88
C THR A 427 -0.90 26.41 17.13
N ALA A 428 0.42 26.32 17.27
CA ALA A 428 1.15 26.93 18.38
C ALA A 428 0.97 28.46 18.41
N GLN A 429 0.95 29.12 17.24
CA GLN A 429 0.67 30.56 17.14
C GLN A 429 -0.77 30.90 17.60
N LYS A 430 -1.77 30.09 17.20
CA LYS A 430 -3.15 30.26 17.63
C LYS A 430 -3.31 30.09 19.14
N ASP A 431 -2.66 29.09 19.73
CA ASP A 431 -2.70 28.82 21.17
C ASP A 431 -2.01 29.93 21.97
N SER A 432 -0.89 30.45 21.47
CA SER A 432 -0.21 31.62 22.05
C SER A 432 -1.13 32.85 22.02
N GLN A 433 -1.82 33.10 20.89
CA GLN A 433 -2.76 34.22 20.78
C GLN A 433 -3.97 34.04 21.71
N ALA A 434 -4.51 32.82 21.83
CA ALA A 434 -5.61 32.51 22.72
C ALA A 434 -5.21 32.71 24.19
N THR A 435 -4.03 32.25 24.57
CA THR A 435 -3.45 32.44 25.90
C THR A 435 -3.23 33.92 26.20
N ALA A 436 -2.69 34.69 25.25
CA ALA A 436 -2.52 36.13 25.40
C ALA A 436 -3.87 36.86 25.58
N ARG A 437 -4.92 36.45 24.84
CA ARG A 437 -6.28 36.97 25.01
C ARG A 437 -6.88 36.60 26.36
N LEU A 438 -6.69 35.36 26.80
CA LEU A 438 -7.17 34.87 28.10
C LEU A 438 -6.46 35.62 29.23
N SER A 439 -5.14 35.78 29.15
CA SER A 439 -4.35 36.58 30.08
C SER A 439 -4.85 38.03 30.14
N ARG A 440 -5.04 38.68 28.98
CA ARG A 440 -5.63 40.03 28.92
C ARG A 440 -7.02 40.10 29.57
N SER A 441 -7.84 39.07 29.39
CA SER A 441 -9.17 38.99 29.99
C SER A 441 -9.10 38.77 31.50
N ALA A 442 -8.16 37.95 31.98
CA ALA A 442 -7.90 37.73 33.39
C ALA A 442 -7.36 39.00 34.07
N THR A 443 -6.45 39.74 33.43
CA THR A 443 -5.98 41.04 33.92
C THR A 443 -7.11 42.05 34.00
N LEU A 444 -8.03 42.04 33.03
CA LEU A 444 -9.22 42.89 33.06
C LEU A 444 -10.13 42.52 34.24
N LEU A 445 -10.38 41.22 34.45
CA LEU A 445 -11.18 40.74 35.58
C LEU A 445 -10.55 41.11 36.93
N ALA A 446 -9.24 40.94 37.08
CA ALA A 446 -8.51 41.35 38.28
C ALA A 446 -8.63 42.86 38.54
N LYS A 447 -8.52 43.69 37.49
CA LYS A 447 -8.74 45.15 37.57
C LYS A 447 -10.16 45.50 38.04
N LEU A 448 -11.18 44.78 37.54
CA LEU A 448 -12.56 44.96 38.00
C LEU A 448 -12.73 44.54 39.46
N SER A 449 -12.12 43.44 39.89
CA SER A 449 -12.18 42.98 41.29
C SER A 449 -11.58 43.99 42.26
N VAL A 450 -10.44 44.60 41.94
CA VAL A 450 -9.82 45.66 42.77
C VAL A 450 -10.73 46.87 42.90
N PHE A 451 -11.53 47.17 41.87
CA PHE A 451 -12.50 48.27 41.91
C PHE A 451 -13.74 47.93 42.75
N PHE A 452 -14.36 46.77 42.50
CA PHE A 452 -15.67 46.45 43.05
C PHE A 452 -15.62 45.86 44.46
N LEU A 453 -14.58 45.12 44.83
CA LEU A 453 -14.53 44.45 46.14
C LEU A 453 -14.62 45.44 47.32
N PRO A 454 -13.89 46.58 47.34
CA PRO A 454 -14.03 47.57 48.41
C PRO A 454 -15.40 48.24 48.44
N ILE A 455 -16.01 48.48 47.27
CA ILE A 455 -17.34 49.08 47.14
C ILE A 455 -18.41 48.12 47.68
N THR A 456 -18.31 46.84 47.35
CA THR A 456 -19.20 45.79 47.87
C THR A 456 -19.02 45.63 49.37
N PHE A 457 -17.78 45.65 49.88
CA PHE A 457 -17.52 45.59 51.32
C PHE A 457 -18.11 46.78 52.06
N MET A 458 -17.94 48.00 51.54
CA MET A 458 -18.59 49.19 52.10
C MET A 458 -20.10 49.05 52.08
N THR A 459 -20.69 48.64 50.96
CA THR A 459 -22.15 48.48 50.85
C THR A 459 -22.66 47.45 51.85
N SER A 460 -21.91 46.35 52.06
CA SER A 460 -22.21 45.36 53.09
C SER A 460 -22.10 45.93 54.50
N TYR A 461 -21.12 46.78 54.79
CA TYR A 461 -20.93 47.41 56.11
C TYR A 461 -22.12 48.29 56.48
N PHE A 462 -22.61 49.10 55.54
CA PHE A 462 -23.82 49.92 55.73
C PHE A 462 -25.12 49.09 55.75
N SER A 463 -25.07 47.82 55.37
CA SER A 463 -26.21 46.89 55.44
C SER A 463 -26.28 46.11 56.76
N VAL A 464 -25.29 46.24 57.66
CA VAL A 464 -25.31 45.56 58.97
C VAL A 464 -26.11 46.39 59.97
N GLU A 465 -27.21 45.84 60.46
CA GLU A 465 -28.08 46.47 61.47
C GLU A 465 -27.53 46.24 62.89
N ILE A 466 -26.50 46.99 63.27
CA ILE A 466 -26.01 47.01 64.66
C ILE A 466 -26.84 48.04 65.45
N PRO A 467 -27.51 47.65 66.56
CA PRO A 467 -28.47 48.50 67.28
C PRO A 467 -27.95 49.88 67.70
N ASP A 468 -26.65 50.03 67.98
CA ASP A 468 -26.02 51.29 68.40
C ASP A 468 -25.56 52.20 67.26
N LEU A 469 -25.57 51.74 65.99
CA LEU A 469 -25.11 52.53 64.84
C LEU A 469 -26.24 53.02 63.92
N VAL A 470 -27.44 52.45 64.04
CA VAL A 470 -28.60 52.79 63.19
C VAL A 470 -29.05 54.25 63.38
N GLU A 471 -28.80 54.85 64.54
CA GLU A 471 -29.19 56.25 64.84
C GLU A 471 -28.32 57.31 64.13
N HIS A 472 -27.14 56.93 63.60
CA HIS A 472 -26.20 57.86 62.96
C HIS A 472 -26.03 57.67 61.44
N TYR A 473 -26.59 56.61 60.85
CA TYR A 473 -26.49 56.37 59.41
C TYR A 473 -27.49 57.20 58.61
N THR A 474 -27.03 58.33 58.07
CA THR A 474 -27.82 59.18 57.15
C THR A 474 -27.55 58.79 55.69
N PRO A 475 -28.55 58.85 54.78
CA PRO A 475 -28.35 58.59 53.34
C PRO A 475 -27.24 59.45 52.71
N LYS A 476 -27.02 60.67 53.21
CA LYS A 476 -25.93 61.55 52.77
C LYS A 476 -24.54 60.99 53.10
N MET A 477 -24.38 60.31 54.24
CA MET A 477 -23.09 59.71 54.64
C MET A 477 -22.73 58.52 53.77
N TYR A 478 -23.71 57.70 53.38
CA TYR A 478 -23.50 56.60 52.43
C TYR A 478 -22.91 57.11 51.10
N TRP A 479 -23.53 58.12 50.49
CA TRP A 479 -23.05 58.68 49.21
C TRP A 479 -21.67 59.35 49.32
N ILE A 480 -21.36 59.99 50.45
CA ILE A 480 -20.03 60.56 50.71
C ILE A 480 -18.98 59.45 50.85
N CYS A 481 -19.24 58.43 51.67
CA CYS A 481 -18.35 57.28 51.82
C CYS A 481 -18.17 56.52 50.50
N PHE A 482 -19.22 56.41 49.68
CA PHE A 482 -19.17 55.79 48.37
C PHE A 482 -18.24 56.57 47.45
N ALA A 483 -18.38 57.90 47.39
CA ALA A 483 -17.52 58.75 46.57
C ALA A 483 -16.04 58.66 47.00
N ILE A 484 -15.76 58.65 48.31
CA ILE A 484 -14.40 58.51 48.85
C ILE A 484 -13.80 57.14 48.48
N ILE A 485 -14.52 56.05 48.70
CA ILE A 485 -14.02 54.68 48.45
C ILE A 485 -13.92 54.41 46.95
N ALA A 486 -14.89 54.83 46.14
CA ALA A 486 -14.80 54.72 44.69
C ALA A 486 -13.64 55.55 44.12
N GLY A 487 -13.42 56.76 44.65
CA GLY A 487 -12.27 57.60 44.30
C GLY A 487 -10.94 56.96 44.68
N LEU A 488 -10.82 56.41 45.89
CA LEU A 488 -9.63 55.72 46.36
C LEU A 488 -9.37 54.43 45.56
N SER A 489 -10.40 53.66 45.23
CA SER A 489 -10.30 52.48 44.36
C SER A 489 -9.88 52.86 42.93
N PHE A 490 -10.36 53.98 42.39
CA PHE A 490 -9.95 54.48 41.08
C PHE A 490 -8.48 54.93 41.05
N ILE A 491 -8.05 55.64 42.09
CA ILE A 491 -6.64 56.03 42.28
C ILE A 491 -5.77 54.78 42.43
N SER A 492 -6.20 53.81 43.23
CA SER A 492 -5.52 52.52 43.41
C SER A 492 -5.38 51.78 42.08
N LEU A 493 -6.42 51.75 41.24
CA LEU A 493 -6.37 51.18 39.89
C LEU A 493 -5.34 51.86 38.98
N PHE A 494 -5.23 53.19 39.05
CA PHE A 494 -4.23 53.95 38.28
C PHE A 494 -2.81 53.63 38.75
N PHE A 495 -2.58 53.57 40.06
CA PHE A 495 -1.29 53.20 40.63
C PHE A 495 -0.93 51.75 40.33
N PHE A 496 -1.85 50.78 40.52
CA PHE A 496 -1.61 49.38 40.17
C PHE A 496 -1.41 49.19 38.67
N GLY A 497 -2.14 49.92 37.83
CA GLY A 497 -1.96 49.88 36.38
C GLY A 497 -0.56 50.33 35.97
N ARG A 498 -0.10 51.46 36.50
CA ARG A 498 1.22 52.04 36.20
C ARG A 498 2.36 51.25 36.85
N MET A 499 2.15 50.71 38.04
CA MET A 499 3.10 49.86 38.75
C MET A 499 3.28 48.51 38.05
N LEU A 500 2.20 47.87 37.58
CA LEU A 500 2.30 46.63 36.81
C LEU A 500 3.05 46.83 35.51
N GLU A 501 2.86 47.97 34.83
CA GLU A 501 3.58 48.32 33.61
C GLU A 501 5.08 48.52 33.88
N THR A 502 5.44 49.31 34.90
CA THR A 502 6.85 49.49 35.31
C THR A 502 7.51 48.21 35.83
N VAL A 503 6.77 47.34 36.51
CA VAL A 503 7.29 46.04 36.96
C VAL A 503 7.47 45.11 35.75
N SER A 504 6.55 45.10 34.80
CA SER A 504 6.68 44.31 33.56
C SER A 504 7.90 44.75 32.74
N ASP A 505 8.08 46.06 32.53
CA ASP A 505 9.21 46.62 31.78
C ASP A 505 10.56 46.31 32.45
N THR A 506 10.62 46.35 33.79
CA THR A 506 11.84 46.00 34.52
C THR A 506 12.12 44.50 34.48
N LEU A 507 11.09 43.64 34.46
CA LEU A 507 11.22 42.19 34.36
C LEU A 507 11.65 41.73 32.97
N GLU A 508 11.12 42.35 31.90
CA GLU A 508 11.58 42.13 30.53
C GLU A 508 13.04 42.58 30.34
N GLY A 509 13.40 43.76 30.87
CA GLY A 509 14.78 44.24 30.86
C GLY A 509 15.75 43.31 31.62
N TRP A 510 15.28 42.70 32.72
CA TRP A 510 16.04 41.69 33.45
C TRP A 510 16.17 40.38 32.67
N ALA A 511 15.08 39.89 32.08
CA ALA A 511 15.09 38.68 31.25
C ALA A 511 16.03 38.81 30.05
N ASP A 512 16.08 39.98 29.41
CA ASP A 512 17.02 40.28 28.32
C ASP A 512 18.47 40.39 28.79
N SER A 513 18.71 40.91 29.99
CA SER A 513 20.05 40.91 30.59
C SER A 513 20.53 39.49 30.94
N VAL A 514 19.64 38.64 31.45
CA VAL A 514 19.93 37.24 31.77
C VAL A 514 20.13 36.42 30.49
N SER A 515 19.30 36.60 29.46
CA SER A 515 19.46 35.90 28.18
C SER A 515 20.74 36.30 27.43
N ARG A 516 21.18 37.56 27.56
CA ARG A 516 22.47 38.05 27.05
C ARG A 516 23.65 37.48 27.83
N ARG A 517 23.55 37.38 29.17
CA ARG A 517 24.57 36.70 30.00
C ARG A 517 24.65 35.20 29.72
N ALA A 518 23.53 34.52 29.51
CA ALA A 518 23.50 33.10 29.17
C ALA A 518 24.09 32.82 27.77
N ARG A 519 23.78 33.66 26.77
CA ARG A 519 24.42 33.60 25.44
C ARG A 519 25.92 33.93 25.49
N GLY A 520 26.34 34.86 26.35
CA GLY A 520 27.76 35.15 26.59
C GLY A 520 28.51 33.98 27.23
N LEU A 521 27.88 33.27 28.16
CA LEU A 521 28.48 32.09 28.81
C LEU A 521 28.55 30.86 27.89
N ILE A 522 27.59 30.67 26.99
CA ILE A 522 27.61 29.57 26.01
C ILE A 522 28.56 29.89 24.83
N GLY A 523 28.67 31.16 24.42
CA GLY A 523 29.63 31.60 23.40
C GLY A 523 31.09 31.59 23.86
N SER A 524 31.35 31.71 25.17
CA SER A 524 32.71 31.68 25.72
C SER A 524 33.28 30.27 25.93
N ASN A 525 32.45 29.23 25.92
CA ASN A 525 32.88 27.83 26.11
C ASN A 525 33.17 27.09 24.79
N VAL A 526 33.04 27.72 23.62
CA VAL A 526 33.39 27.10 22.32
C VAL A 526 34.76 27.58 21.79
N HIS A 527 35.40 28.56 22.45
CA HIS A 527 36.68 29.09 21.99
C HIS A 527 37.92 28.66 22.80
N HIS A 528 37.77 27.76 23.78
CA HIS A 528 38.91 27.31 24.61
C HIS A 528 39.37 25.86 24.40
N ASP A 529 38.78 25.11 23.46
CA ASP A 529 39.14 23.71 23.17
C ASP A 529 39.81 23.52 21.78
N ARG A 530 40.47 24.56 21.24
CA ARG A 530 41.13 24.47 19.93
C ARG A 530 42.55 25.02 19.85
N ASP A 531 43.22 25.16 20.99
CA ASP A 531 44.66 25.43 21.09
C ASP A 531 45.23 24.65 22.27
N GLU A 532 45.34 23.31 22.13
CA GLU A 532 46.35 22.44 22.77
C GLU A 532 46.01 20.95 22.50
N GLN A 533 46.30 20.48 21.28
CA GLN A 533 46.94 19.19 20.92
C GLN A 533 46.81 18.89 19.43
#